data_AF-A0AAN6LVQ9-F1
#
_entry.id   AF-A0AAN6LVQ9-F1
#
_cell.length_a   1.000
_cell.length_b   1.000
_cell.length_c   1.000
_cell.angle_alpha   90.00
_cell.angle_beta   90.00
_cell.angle_gamma   90.00
#
_symmetry.space_group_name_H-M   'P 1'
#
loop_
_entity.id
_entity.type
_entity.pdbx_description
1 polymer ?
#
loop_
_entity_poly.entity_id
_entity_poly.type
_entity_poly.pdbx_seq_one_letter_code
_entity_poly.pdbx_strand_id
1 'polypeptide(L)'
;MAAPAHKNIKNLDGKWLINKTYSDATDPVLALQGVGWMTRKAVGLASVTLHTKMEVKVPQDNAAAGEVMHVDVDQFATGGIKGTAEHRVLDWTYRPHSDWLFGDMQARSRFTTLDNVLKEAQEKGGVTEADAKFLTEGWLDETKNGEVLESWVDNDGKGWTGW
;
A
#
# COMPACT_ATOMS: atom_id res chain seq x y z
N MET A 1 11.20 10.13 2.18
CA MET A 1 12.42 9.29 2.37
C MET A 1 13.28 9.42 1.12
N ALA A 2 14.61 9.46 1.24
CA ALA A 2 15.48 9.45 0.06
C ALA A 2 15.82 8.00 -0.31
N ALA A 3 15.60 7.63 -1.57
CA ALA A 3 15.99 6.34 -2.10
C ALA A 3 17.29 6.45 -2.92
N PRO A 4 18.17 5.44 -2.92
CA PRO A 4 19.28 5.38 -3.87
C PRO A 4 18.77 5.46 -5.32
N ALA A 5 19.53 6.10 -6.20
CA ALA A 5 19.12 6.33 -7.60
C ALA A 5 18.85 5.05 -8.42
N HIS A 6 19.33 3.89 -7.97
CA HIS A 6 19.09 2.59 -8.62
C HIS A 6 17.78 1.92 -8.17
N LYS A 7 17.08 2.46 -7.17
CA LYS A 7 15.79 1.93 -6.71
C LYS A 7 14.67 2.49 -7.57
N ASN A 8 13.74 1.62 -7.95
CA ASN A 8 12.57 1.95 -8.74
C ASN A 8 11.39 1.05 -8.32
N ILE A 9 10.22 1.26 -8.93
CA ILE A 9 9.00 0.55 -8.55
C ILE A 9 9.08 -0.98 -8.72
N LYS A 10 10.00 -1.47 -9.55
CA LYS A 10 10.24 -2.91 -9.78
C LYS A 10 11.28 -3.50 -8.82
N ASN A 11 11.95 -2.67 -8.01
CA ASN A 11 12.92 -3.07 -7.00
C ASN A 11 12.85 -2.13 -5.79
N LEU A 12 11.96 -2.48 -4.86
CA LEU A 12 11.76 -1.79 -3.58
C LEU A 12 12.53 -2.46 -2.44
N ASP A 13 13.37 -3.48 -2.73
CA ASP A 13 14.10 -4.23 -1.71
C ASP A 13 14.88 -3.31 -0.78
N GLY A 14 14.78 -3.50 0.52
CA GLY A 14 15.57 -2.73 1.47
C GLY A 14 14.90 -2.49 2.80
N LYS A 15 15.50 -1.57 3.55
CA LYS A 15 15.02 -1.14 4.87
C LYS A 15 14.75 0.36 4.82
N TRP A 16 13.50 0.74 5.03
CA TRP A 16 13.00 2.09 4.84
C TRP A 16 12.51 2.65 6.16
N LEU A 17 13.26 3.59 6.72
CA LEU A 17 12.88 4.30 7.95
C LEU A 17 12.06 5.53 7.59
N ILE A 18 10.85 5.63 8.15
CA ILE A 18 9.99 6.80 7.94
C ILE A 18 10.69 8.10 8.35
N ASN A 19 10.62 9.12 7.49
CA ASN A 19 11.17 10.44 7.79
C ASN A 19 10.07 11.35 8.35
N LYS A 20 9.96 11.40 9.68
CA LYS A 20 8.94 12.18 10.38
C LYS A 20 9.02 13.69 10.13
N THR A 21 10.20 14.22 9.81
CA THR A 21 10.36 15.66 9.54
C THR A 21 9.65 16.09 8.26
N TYR A 22 9.53 15.18 7.29
CA TYR A 22 8.89 15.42 6.00
C TYR A 22 7.63 14.55 5.81
N SER A 23 6.97 14.19 6.90
CA SER A 23 5.71 13.44 6.88
C SER A 23 4.65 14.19 7.67
N ASP A 24 3.41 14.15 7.18
CA ASP A 24 2.26 14.64 7.93
C ASP A 24 1.91 13.72 9.10
N ALA A 25 1.07 14.21 10.01
CA ALA A 25 0.61 13.42 11.14
C ALA A 25 -0.29 12.25 10.69
N THR A 26 -0.04 11.06 11.22
CA THR A 26 -0.85 9.85 10.92
C THR A 26 -2.16 9.78 11.71
N ASP A 27 -2.34 10.60 12.76
CA ASP A 27 -3.51 10.55 13.64
C ASP A 27 -4.84 10.71 12.89
N PRO A 28 -5.01 11.67 11.96
CA PRO A 28 -6.29 11.87 11.29
C PRO A 28 -6.72 10.66 10.44
N VAL A 29 -5.81 10.09 9.64
CA VAL A 29 -6.13 8.93 8.80
C VAL A 29 -6.42 7.69 9.65
N LEU A 30 -5.65 7.46 10.71
CA LEU A 30 -5.89 6.34 11.63
C LEU A 30 -7.21 6.52 12.40
N ALA A 31 -7.62 7.75 12.70
CA ALA A 31 -8.91 8.03 13.32
C ALA A 31 -10.07 7.69 12.39
N LEU A 32 -9.97 8.07 11.10
CA LEU A 32 -10.94 7.70 10.06
C LEU A 32 -11.05 6.18 9.89
N GLN A 33 -9.92 5.46 10.00
CA GLN A 33 -9.86 4.00 9.93
C GLN A 33 -10.29 3.29 11.25
N GLY A 34 -10.85 4.03 12.21
CA GLY A 34 -11.38 3.47 13.46
C GLY A 34 -10.34 2.98 14.46
N VAL A 35 -9.07 3.40 14.34
CA VAL A 35 -8.02 3.04 15.31
C VAL A 35 -8.22 3.83 16.60
N GLY A 36 -8.21 3.17 17.76
CA GLY A 36 -8.45 3.81 19.06
C GLY A 36 -7.42 4.90 19.43
N TRP A 37 -7.85 5.93 20.16
CA TRP A 37 -7.05 7.13 20.45
C TRP A 37 -5.67 6.83 21.08
N MET A 38 -5.62 5.95 22.08
CA MET A 38 -4.36 5.56 22.74
C MET A 38 -3.37 4.95 21.74
N THR A 39 -3.84 4.06 20.87
CA THR A 39 -3.03 3.42 19.83
C THR A 39 -2.50 4.45 18.85
N ARG A 40 -3.33 5.42 18.41
CA ARG A 40 -2.89 6.49 17.51
C ARG A 40 -1.79 7.35 18.11
N LYS A 41 -1.88 7.68 19.40
CA LYS A 41 -0.82 8.43 20.10
C LYS A 41 0.48 7.64 20.18
N ALA A 42 0.41 6.35 20.50
CA ALA A 42 1.57 5.49 20.52
C ALA A 42 2.24 5.41 19.13
N VAL A 43 1.45 5.19 18.06
CA VAL A 43 1.94 5.15 16.67
C VAL A 43 2.59 6.47 16.26
N GLY A 44 2.00 7.62 16.61
CA GLY A 44 2.57 8.93 16.31
C GLY A 44 3.96 9.15 16.94
N LEU A 45 4.20 8.58 18.12
CA LEU A 45 5.49 8.64 18.81
C LEU A 45 6.51 7.64 18.25
N ALA A 46 6.07 6.47 17.79
CA ALA A 46 6.96 5.42 17.31
C ALA A 46 7.60 5.72 15.95
N SER A 47 8.87 5.37 15.77
CA SER A 47 9.51 5.33 14.46
C SER A 47 9.17 4.00 13.79
N VAL A 48 8.73 4.07 12.53
CA VAL A 48 8.36 2.90 11.71
C VAL A 48 9.45 2.61 10.70
N THR A 49 9.89 1.35 10.63
CA THR A 49 10.81 0.85 9.61
C THR A 49 10.13 -0.25 8.81
N LEU A 50 10.15 -0.14 7.49
CA LEU A 50 9.66 -1.17 6.57
C LEU A 50 10.84 -1.99 6.09
N HIS A 51 10.76 -3.32 6.17
CA HIS A 51 11.63 -4.22 5.44
C HIS A 51 10.86 -4.73 4.24
N THR A 52 11.31 -4.39 3.04
CA THR A 52 10.64 -4.78 1.81
C THR A 52 11.47 -5.82 1.09
N LYS A 53 10.80 -6.86 0.59
CA LYS A 53 11.36 -7.89 -0.28
C LYS A 53 10.45 -8.11 -1.48
N MET A 54 11.02 -8.16 -2.67
CA MET A 54 10.32 -8.42 -3.93
C MET A 54 10.85 -9.70 -4.56
N GLU A 55 9.94 -10.57 -4.99
CA GLU A 55 10.31 -11.82 -5.67
C GLU A 55 9.25 -12.24 -6.68
N VAL A 56 9.69 -12.77 -7.81
CA VAL A 56 8.79 -13.38 -8.80
C VAL A 56 8.62 -14.84 -8.44
N LYS A 57 7.38 -15.26 -8.18
CA LYS A 57 7.05 -16.65 -7.83
C LYS A 57 5.59 -16.95 -8.18
N VAL A 58 5.24 -18.24 -8.17
CA VAL A 58 3.87 -18.69 -8.36
C VAL A 58 3.04 -18.43 -7.08
N PRO A 59 1.84 -17.82 -7.18
CA PRO A 59 0.96 -17.65 -6.03
C PRO A 59 0.58 -18.99 -5.39
N GLN A 60 0.66 -19.08 -4.07
CA GLN A 60 0.32 -20.30 -3.34
C GLN A 60 -1.15 -20.68 -3.47
N ASP A 61 -2.02 -19.68 -3.61
CA ASP A 61 -3.47 -19.81 -3.72
C ASP A 61 -3.97 -19.93 -5.17
N ASN A 62 -3.12 -19.65 -6.15
CA ASN A 62 -3.49 -19.70 -7.57
C ASN A 62 -2.30 -20.12 -8.46
N ALA A 63 -2.02 -21.43 -8.49
CA ALA A 63 -0.94 -21.97 -9.31
C ALA A 63 -1.15 -21.76 -10.83
N ALA A 64 -2.40 -21.60 -11.27
CA ALA A 64 -2.73 -21.40 -12.69
C ALA A 64 -2.38 -19.99 -13.19
N ALA A 65 -2.17 -19.01 -12.30
CA ALA A 65 -1.73 -17.66 -12.66
C ALA A 65 -0.29 -17.61 -13.21
N GLY A 66 0.50 -18.67 -13.01
CA GLY A 66 1.93 -18.67 -13.34
C GLY A 66 2.73 -17.80 -12.37
N GLU A 67 3.92 -17.38 -12.79
CA GLU A 67 4.79 -16.54 -11.98
C GLU A 67 4.33 -15.08 -12.01
N VAL A 68 4.15 -14.48 -10.84
CA VAL A 68 3.81 -13.05 -10.66
C VAL A 68 4.74 -12.41 -9.65
N MET A 69 4.77 -11.08 -9.62
CA MET A 69 5.55 -10.36 -8.61
C MET A 69 4.87 -10.45 -7.25
N HIS A 70 5.65 -10.77 -6.22
CA HIS A 70 5.28 -10.67 -4.81
C HIS A 70 6.04 -9.53 -4.15
N VAL A 71 5.36 -8.79 -3.28
CA VAL A 71 5.96 -7.73 -2.46
C VAL A 71 5.62 -8.01 -1.00
N ASP A 72 6.62 -8.44 -0.25
CA ASP A 72 6.52 -8.68 1.18
C ASP A 72 7.04 -7.44 1.92
N VAL A 73 6.26 -6.95 2.89
CA VAL A 73 6.60 -5.79 3.70
C VAL A 73 6.41 -6.12 5.17
N ASP A 74 7.51 -6.25 5.90
CA ASP A 74 7.48 -6.35 7.36
C ASP A 74 7.67 -4.96 7.98
N GLN A 75 6.72 -4.52 8.78
CA GLN A 75 6.76 -3.23 9.46
C GLN A 75 7.20 -3.42 10.92
N PHE A 76 8.19 -2.64 11.34
CA PHE A 76 8.70 -2.62 12.71
C PHE A 76 8.48 -1.24 13.33
N ALA A 77 7.98 -1.20 14.56
CA ALA A 77 7.75 0.04 15.30
C ALA A 77 8.57 0.04 16.60
N THR A 78 9.16 1.20 16.93
CA THR A 78 9.87 1.38 18.20
C THR A 78 8.91 1.44 19.39
N GLY A 79 9.43 1.31 20.61
CA GLY A 79 8.64 1.53 21.84
C GLY A 79 7.71 0.38 22.22
N GLY A 80 8.02 -0.84 21.76
CA GLY A 80 7.26 -2.06 22.10
C GLY A 80 5.94 -2.21 21.35
N ILE A 81 5.66 -1.35 20.37
CA ILE A 81 4.50 -1.48 19.50
C ILE A 81 4.72 -2.67 18.55
N LYS A 82 3.74 -3.56 18.49
CA LYS A 82 3.77 -4.71 17.58
C LYS A 82 3.78 -4.22 16.13
N GLY A 83 4.65 -4.79 15.31
CA GLY A 83 4.65 -4.57 13.87
C GLY A 83 3.41 -5.15 13.15
N THR A 84 3.32 -4.90 11.86
CA THR A 84 2.41 -5.58 10.92
C THR A 84 3.23 -6.18 9.79
N ALA A 85 2.65 -7.13 9.05
CA ALA A 85 3.26 -7.67 7.85
C ALA A 85 2.21 -7.62 6.72
N GLU A 86 2.63 -7.28 5.51
CA GLU A 86 1.78 -7.25 4.34
C GLU A 86 2.42 -8.09 3.23
N HIS A 87 1.66 -9.05 2.71
CA HIS A 87 2.09 -9.96 1.65
C HIS A 87 1.26 -9.69 0.41
N ARG A 88 1.84 -8.96 -0.55
CA ARG A 88 1.14 -8.58 -1.79
C ARG A 88 1.49 -9.52 -2.91
N VAL A 89 0.48 -9.99 -3.63
CA VAL A 89 0.61 -10.75 -4.87
C VAL A 89 0.06 -9.89 -6.00
N LEU A 90 0.89 -9.54 -6.98
CA LEU A 90 0.56 -8.52 -7.98
C LEU A 90 -0.20 -9.09 -9.19
N ASP A 91 -1.31 -9.77 -8.92
CA ASP A 91 -2.19 -10.39 -9.93
C ASP A 91 -3.62 -9.82 -9.93
N TRP A 92 -3.83 -8.71 -9.21
CA TRP A 92 -5.11 -8.01 -9.05
C TRP A 92 -6.26 -8.85 -8.45
N THR A 93 -5.94 -9.95 -7.75
CA THR A 93 -6.92 -10.79 -7.06
C THR A 93 -7.04 -10.38 -5.59
N TYR A 94 -8.28 -10.24 -5.10
CA TYR A 94 -8.55 -9.95 -3.69
C TYR A 94 -8.11 -11.10 -2.79
N ARG A 95 -7.38 -10.77 -1.74
CA ARG A 95 -6.92 -11.71 -0.72
C ARG A 95 -7.22 -11.17 0.67
N PRO A 96 -7.67 -12.04 1.60
CA PRO A 96 -7.91 -11.63 2.98
C PRO A 96 -6.59 -11.32 3.68
N HIS A 97 -6.61 -10.33 4.56
CA HIS A 97 -5.53 -9.99 5.47
C HIS A 97 -6.13 -9.60 6.82
N SER A 98 -5.47 -10.02 7.90
CA SER A 98 -5.90 -9.70 9.26
C SER A 98 -4.70 -9.28 10.10
N ASP A 99 -4.80 -8.15 10.77
CA ASP A 99 -3.81 -7.72 11.75
C ASP A 99 -4.44 -7.06 12.98
N TRP A 100 -3.60 -6.77 13.97
CA TRP A 100 -4.03 -6.24 15.26
C TRP A 100 -4.45 -4.76 15.22
N LEU A 101 -4.01 -4.01 14.20
CA LEU A 101 -4.20 -2.57 14.09
C LEU A 101 -5.49 -2.26 13.32
N PHE A 102 -5.66 -2.92 12.18
CA PHE A 102 -6.76 -2.67 11.27
C PHE A 102 -7.86 -3.73 11.33
N GLY A 103 -7.58 -4.92 11.88
CA GLY A 103 -8.54 -6.03 11.91
C GLY A 103 -8.58 -6.76 10.57
N ASP A 104 -9.73 -7.34 10.25
CA ASP A 104 -9.95 -8.07 9.00
C ASP A 104 -10.17 -7.10 7.83
N MET A 105 -9.48 -7.34 6.73
CA MET A 105 -9.60 -6.61 5.48
C MET A 105 -9.37 -7.54 4.29
N GLN A 106 -9.61 -7.02 3.09
CA GLN A 106 -9.20 -7.66 1.85
C GLN A 106 -8.42 -6.67 0.99
N ALA A 107 -7.39 -7.15 0.32
CA ALA A 107 -6.54 -6.31 -0.53
C ALA A 107 -6.25 -6.99 -1.85
N ARG A 108 -6.03 -6.17 -2.88
CA ARG A 108 -5.47 -6.60 -4.16
C ARG A 108 -4.43 -5.59 -4.61
N SER A 109 -3.49 -6.01 -5.44
CA SER A 109 -2.46 -5.12 -5.97
C SER A 109 -2.01 -5.58 -7.36
N ARG A 110 -1.47 -4.66 -8.16
CA ARG A 110 -0.96 -4.95 -9.50
C ARG A 110 0.09 -3.93 -9.93
N PHE A 111 0.83 -4.26 -10.98
CA PHE A 111 1.43 -3.22 -11.81
C PHE A 111 0.44 -2.77 -12.89
N THR A 112 0.40 -1.47 -13.15
CA THR A 112 -0.43 -0.86 -14.18
C THR A 112 0.18 0.48 -14.62
N THR A 113 -0.51 1.27 -15.45
CA THR A 113 -0.12 2.63 -15.80
C THR A 113 -1.15 3.63 -15.26
N LEU A 114 -0.76 4.90 -15.11
CA LEU A 114 -1.69 5.97 -14.71
C LEU A 114 -2.88 6.07 -15.69
N ASP A 115 -2.64 5.91 -16.99
CA ASP A 115 -3.69 5.93 -18.02
C ASP A 115 -4.71 4.78 -17.84
N ASN A 116 -4.24 3.58 -17.50
CA ASN A 116 -5.13 2.44 -17.24
C ASN A 116 -5.98 2.68 -15.98
N VAL A 117 -5.39 3.24 -14.92
CA VAL A 117 -6.12 3.62 -13.69
C VAL A 117 -7.23 4.60 -14.02
N LEU A 118 -6.92 5.66 -14.76
CA LEU A 118 -7.91 6.66 -15.21
C LEU A 118 -9.01 6.04 -16.06
N LYS A 119 -8.65 5.24 -17.06
CA LYS A 119 -9.61 4.63 -17.99
C LYS A 119 -10.59 3.70 -17.25
N GLU A 120 -10.08 2.80 -16.42
CA GLU A 120 -10.92 1.87 -15.65
C GLU A 120 -11.82 2.61 -14.64
N ALA A 121 -11.33 3.71 -14.08
CA ALA A 121 -12.12 4.54 -13.16
C ALA A 121 -13.22 5.33 -13.87
N GLN A 122 -12.96 5.84 -15.08
CA GLN A 122 -13.96 6.51 -15.92
C GLN A 122 -15.12 5.57 -16.29
N GLU A 123 -14.84 4.30 -16.55
CA GLU A 123 -15.87 3.30 -16.83
C GLU A 123 -16.80 3.06 -15.62
N LYS A 124 -16.28 3.21 -14.39
CA LYS A 124 -17.07 3.10 -13.15
C LYS A 124 -17.81 4.40 -12.80
N GLY A 125 -17.21 5.56 -13.10
CA GLY A 125 -17.76 6.89 -12.83
C GLY A 125 -17.82 7.27 -11.35
N GLY A 126 -18.43 8.43 -11.07
CA GLY A 126 -18.72 8.91 -9.72
C GLY A 126 -17.46 9.22 -8.89
N VAL A 127 -17.47 8.83 -7.62
CA VAL A 127 -16.32 9.05 -6.70
C VAL A 127 -15.07 8.34 -7.20
N THR A 128 -15.19 7.14 -7.78
CA THR A 128 -14.05 6.41 -8.33
C THR A 128 -13.31 7.19 -9.42
N GLU A 129 -14.05 7.87 -10.30
CA GLU A 129 -13.43 8.71 -11.34
C GLU A 129 -12.75 9.94 -10.73
N ALA A 130 -13.37 10.56 -9.71
CA ALA A 130 -12.81 11.72 -9.02
C ALA A 130 -11.50 11.36 -8.29
N ASP A 131 -11.48 10.24 -7.57
CA ASP A 131 -10.31 9.75 -6.86
C ASP A 131 -9.18 9.36 -7.82
N ALA A 132 -9.50 8.71 -8.95
CA ALA A 132 -8.49 8.39 -9.97
C ALA A 132 -7.83 9.64 -10.57
N LYS A 133 -8.61 10.71 -10.83
CA LYS A 133 -8.04 11.98 -11.29
C LYS A 133 -7.05 12.53 -10.27
N PHE A 134 -7.41 12.54 -8.99
CA PHE A 134 -6.52 12.97 -7.93
C PHE A 134 -5.25 12.09 -7.85
N LEU A 135 -5.39 10.76 -7.88
CA LEU A 135 -4.29 9.81 -7.76
C LEU A 135 -3.30 9.83 -8.93
N THR A 136 -3.74 10.26 -10.11
CA THR A 136 -2.94 10.23 -11.34
C THR A 136 -2.35 11.60 -11.73
N GLU A 137 -2.60 12.64 -10.94
CA GLU A 137 -2.04 13.97 -11.11
C GLU A 137 -0.71 14.17 -10.34
N GLY A 138 0.06 15.19 -10.71
CA GLY A 138 1.25 15.62 -9.95
C GLY A 138 2.52 14.76 -10.09
N TRP A 139 2.47 13.70 -10.89
CA TRP A 139 3.62 12.80 -11.11
C TRP A 139 4.67 13.39 -12.06
N LEU A 140 5.93 12.92 -11.90
CA LEU A 140 7.03 13.20 -12.83
C LEU A 140 6.87 12.41 -14.14
N ASP A 141 7.52 12.84 -15.21
CA ASP A 141 7.36 12.26 -16.54
C ASP A 141 7.84 10.80 -16.60
N GLU A 142 8.83 10.42 -15.80
CA GLU A 142 9.28 9.02 -15.70
C GLU A 142 8.18 8.11 -15.13
N THR A 143 7.32 8.63 -14.25
CA THR A 143 6.17 7.88 -13.73
C THR A 143 5.00 7.89 -14.70
N LYS A 144 4.72 9.02 -15.35
CA LYS A 144 3.65 9.11 -16.37
C LYS A 144 3.86 8.12 -17.52
N ASN A 145 5.11 7.95 -17.93
CA ASN A 145 5.49 7.06 -19.02
C ASN A 145 5.89 5.64 -18.54
N GLY A 146 5.74 5.35 -17.25
CA GLY A 146 6.15 4.10 -16.62
C GLY A 146 4.99 3.30 -16.03
N GLU A 147 5.33 2.16 -15.43
CA GLU A 147 4.39 1.41 -14.60
C GLU A 147 4.38 1.95 -13.17
N VAL A 148 3.22 1.83 -12.51
CA VAL A 148 3.00 2.09 -11.09
C VAL A 148 2.55 0.82 -10.40
N LEU A 149 2.78 0.73 -9.09
CA LEU A 149 2.18 -0.30 -8.24
C LEU A 149 0.89 0.27 -7.66
N GLU A 150 -0.24 -0.27 -8.09
CA GLU A 150 -1.55 0.10 -7.57
C GLU A 150 -1.96 -0.89 -6.47
N SER A 151 -2.53 -0.38 -5.39
CA SER A 151 -3.07 -1.18 -4.29
C SER A 151 -4.49 -0.72 -3.98
N TRP A 152 -5.36 -1.67 -3.66
CA TRP A 152 -6.73 -1.39 -3.24
C TRP A 152 -7.03 -2.25 -2.03
N VAL A 153 -7.50 -1.64 -0.95
CA VAL A 153 -7.77 -2.28 0.33
C VAL A 153 -9.15 -1.92 0.82
N ASP A 154 -9.97 -2.91 1.13
CA ASP A 154 -11.30 -2.73 1.67
C ASP A 154 -11.38 -3.32 3.08
N ASN A 155 -11.90 -2.53 4.03
CA ASN A 155 -12.22 -2.96 5.38
C ASN A 155 -13.73 -2.78 5.60
N ASP A 156 -14.51 -3.78 5.19
CA ASP A 156 -15.98 -3.74 5.27
C ASP A 156 -16.46 -3.58 6.72
N GLY A 157 -15.76 -4.19 7.67
CA GLY A 157 -16.10 -4.11 9.10
C GLY A 157 -15.98 -2.71 9.69
N LYS A 158 -15.06 -1.88 9.17
CA LYS A 158 -14.84 -0.50 9.60
C LYS A 158 -15.29 0.54 8.58
N GLY A 159 -15.83 0.11 7.43
CA GLY A 159 -16.45 0.97 6.43
C GLY A 159 -15.49 1.91 5.70
N TRP A 160 -14.23 1.51 5.50
CA TRP A 160 -13.27 2.31 4.75
C TRP A 160 -12.61 1.51 3.63
N THR A 161 -12.28 2.24 2.55
CA THR A 161 -11.48 1.78 1.42
C THR A 161 -10.24 2.64 1.31
N GLY A 162 -9.09 2.03 1.06
CA GLY A 162 -7.85 2.69 0.69
C GLY A 162 -7.51 2.38 -0.76
N TRP A 163 -7.18 3.42 -1.53
CA TRP A 163 -6.72 3.36 -2.90
C TRP A 163 -5.46 4.21 -3.07
#